data_AF-A0A3N5RAC1-F1
#
_entry.id   AF-A0A3N5RAC1-F1
#
_cell.length_a   1.000
_cell.length_b   1.000
_cell.length_c   1.000
_cell.angle_alpha   90.00
_cell.angle_beta   90.00
_cell.angle_gamma   90.00
#
_symmetry.space_group_name_H-M   'P 1'
#
loop_
_entity.id
_entity.type
_entity.pdbx_description
1 polymer ?
#
loop_
_entity_poly.entity_id
_entity_poly.type
_entity_poly.pdbx_seq_one_letter_code
_entity_poly.pdbx_strand_id
1 'polypeptide(L)'
;MTRTTISLHESTLIKVKALSRQEHSTLGETITELLNLGLERKRAQMKKTKNKFVLNTFAMGTPKVSLEDKEAVYSILDESDQ
;
A
#
# COMPACT_ATOMS: atom_id res chain seq x y z
N MET A 1 3.35 29.28 3.39
CA MET A 1 4.09 28.33 4.24
C MET A 1 3.48 28.33 5.63
N THR A 2 3.33 27.16 6.25
CA THR A 2 2.89 27.03 7.64
C THR A 2 4.12 26.87 8.52
N ARG A 3 4.25 27.67 9.58
CA ARG A 3 5.35 27.54 10.55
C ARG A 3 5.00 26.42 11.52
N THR A 4 5.85 25.41 11.59
CA THR A 4 5.70 24.28 12.51
C THR A 4 6.94 24.15 13.38
N THR A 5 6.74 24.06 14.69
CA THR A 5 7.82 23.81 15.65
C THR A 5 7.91 22.31 15.88
N ILE A 6 9.08 21.73 15.63
CA ILE A 6 9.35 20.31 15.86
C ILE A 6 10.40 20.15 16.95
N SER A 7 10.21 19.17 17.83
CA SER A 7 11.23 18.78 18.80
C SER A 7 12.17 17.78 18.14
N LEU A 8 13.47 18.05 18.21
CA LEU A 8 14.52 17.19 17.68
C LEU A 8 15.49 16.86 18.80
N HIS A 9 15.93 15.61 18.84
CA HIS A 9 17.04 15.24 19.70
C HIS A 9 18.30 16.02 19.31
N GLU A 10 19.09 16.45 20.28
CA GLU A 10 20.26 17.32 20.07
C GLU A 10 21.26 16.72 19.09
N SER A 11 21.54 15.42 19.21
CA SER A 11 22.45 14.71 18.29
C SER A 11 21.98 14.74 16.83
N THR A 12 20.66 14.76 16.60
CA THR A 12 20.08 14.88 15.26
C THR A 12 20.22 16.31 14.76
N LEU A 13 19.95 17.30 15.60
CA LEU A 13 20.07 18.72 15.24
C LEU A 13 21.51 19.08 14.83
N ILE A 14 22.52 18.55 15.53
CA ILE A 14 23.94 18.74 15.20
C ILE A 14 24.25 18.22 13.79
N LYS A 15 23.77 17.00 13.46
CA LYS A 15 23.99 16.39 12.14
C LYS A 15 23.32 17.20 11.02
N VAL A 16 22.08 17.65 11.23
CA VAL A 16 21.35 18.44 10.22
C VAL A 16 22.02 19.81 10.00
N LYS A 17 22.52 20.46 11.06
CA LYS A 17 23.30 21.70 10.95
C LYS A 17 24.61 21.51 10.18
N ALA A 18 25.29 20.37 10.37
CA ALA A 18 26.49 20.07 9.61
C ALA A 18 26.17 19.88 8.12
N LEU A 19 25.09 19.16 7.82
CA LEU A 19 24.62 18.93 6.45
C LEU A 19 24.25 20.24 5.75
N SER A 20 23.49 21.11 6.40
CA SER A 20 23.07 22.39 5.81
C SER A 20 24.27 23.30 5.48
N ARG A 21 25.32 23.26 6.30
CA ARG A 21 26.57 23.99 6.05
C ARG A 21 27.32 23.43 4.85
N GLN A 22 27.35 22.10 4.70
CA GLN A 22 28.02 21.43 3.59
C GLN A 22 27.30 21.69 2.26
N GLU A 23 25.97 21.77 2.27
CA GLU A 23 25.14 21.98 1.08
C GLU A 23 24.89 23.47 0.76
N HIS A 24 25.45 24.38 1.56
CA HIS A 24 25.20 25.83 1.47
C HIS A 24 23.71 26.21 1.48
N SER A 25 22.89 25.43 2.19
CA SER A 25 21.44 25.60 2.28
C SER A 25 21.01 26.07 3.67
N THR A 26 19.80 26.63 3.79
CA THR A 26 19.27 27.01 5.11
C THR A 26 18.79 25.79 5.87
N LEU A 27 18.88 25.83 7.21
CA LEU A 27 18.45 24.71 8.06
C LEU A 27 16.99 24.30 7.79
N GLY A 28 16.11 25.27 7.51
CA GLY A 28 14.71 25.02 7.21
C GLY A 28 14.51 24.28 5.88
N GLU A 29 15.25 24.65 4.84
CA GLU A 29 15.23 23.96 3.54
C GLU A 29 15.73 22.51 3.70
N THR A 30 16.87 22.32 4.36
CA THR A 30 17.44 21.00 4.61
C THR A 30 16.47 20.09 5.37
N ILE A 31 15.83 20.61 6.43
CA ILE A 31 14.83 19.85 7.20
C ILE A 31 13.61 19.51 6.32
N THR A 32 13.14 20.46 5.52
CA THR A 32 11.97 20.25 4.65
C THR A 32 12.26 19.17 3.61
N GLU A 33 13.44 19.20 3.00
CA GLU A 33 13.87 18.19 2.02
C GLU A 33 13.99 16.80 2.65
N LEU A 34 14.64 16.70 3.81
CA LEU A 34 14.75 15.43 4.54
C LEU A 34 13.37 14.86 4.94
N LEU A 35 12.44 15.72 5.36
CA LEU A 35 11.07 15.30 5.68
C LEU A 35 10.33 14.80 4.43
N ASN A 36 10.47 15.48 3.29
CA ASN A 36 9.86 15.04 2.03
C ASN A 36 10.40 13.67 1.60
N LEU A 37 11.72 13.49 1.61
CA LEU A 37 12.36 12.20 1.29
C LEU A 37 11.90 11.08 2.23
N GLY A 38 11.78 11.36 3.54
CA GLY A 38 11.29 10.40 4.52
C GLY A 38 9.83 10.01 4.28
N LEU A 39 8.96 10.98 4.01
CA LEU A 39 7.54 10.76 3.74
C LEU A 39 7.31 9.99 2.43
N GLU A 40 8.07 10.29 1.38
CA GLU A 40 8.00 9.58 0.12
C GLU A 40 8.43 8.13 0.26
N ARG A 41 9.56 7.86 0.94
CA ARG A 41 10.02 6.50 1.23
C ARG A 41 8.98 5.71 2.01
N LYS A 42 8.37 6.31 3.05
CA LYS A 42 7.30 5.69 3.83
C LYS A 42 6.08 5.37 2.96
N ARG A 43 5.63 6.32 2.12
CA ARG A 43 4.51 6.11 1.19
C ARG A 43 4.81 4.98 0.19
N ALA A 44 6.01 4.94 -0.35
CA ALA A 44 6.42 3.89 -1.28
C ALA A 44 6.42 2.50 -0.59
N GLN A 45 6.92 2.42 0.64
CA GLN A 45 6.88 1.19 1.43
C GLN A 45 5.44 0.75 1.73
N MET A 46 4.56 1.68 2.14
CA MET A 46 3.14 1.37 2.39
C MET A 46 2.40 0.91 1.13
N LYS A 47 2.77 1.42 -0.05
CA LYS A 47 2.23 0.93 -1.33
C LYS A 47 2.68 -0.51 -1.63
N LYS A 48 3.92 -0.87 -1.30
CA LYS A 48 4.43 -2.24 -1.48
C LYS A 48 3.77 -3.23 -0.53
N THR A 49 3.46 -2.83 0.71
CA THR A 49 2.83 -3.71 1.71
C THR A 49 1.32 -3.81 1.58
N LYS A 50 0.68 -2.98 0.74
CA LYS A 50 -0.67 -3.27 0.25
C LYS A 50 -0.54 -4.45 -0.72
N ASN A 51 -0.41 -5.66 -0.17
CA ASN A 51 -0.85 -6.87 -0.85
C ASN A 51 -2.23 -6.52 -1.38
N LYS A 52 -2.35 -6.45 -2.72
CA LYS A 52 -3.65 -6.34 -3.35
C LYS A 52 -4.46 -7.47 -2.74
N PHE A 53 -5.58 -7.15 -2.10
CA PHE A 53 -6.51 -8.17 -1.70
C PHE A 53 -6.94 -8.88 -2.98
N VAL A 54 -6.36 -10.05 -3.26
CA VAL A 54 -6.71 -10.88 -4.40
C VAL A 54 -7.66 -11.93 -3.85
N LEU A 55 -8.92 -11.88 -4.29
CA LEU A 55 -9.85 -12.99 -4.08
C LEU A 55 -9.28 -14.19 -4.83
N ASN A 56 -9.06 -15.30 -4.13
CA ASN A 56 -8.66 -16.55 -4.76
C ASN A 56 -9.75 -16.95 -5.75
N THR A 57 -9.43 -16.94 -7.04
CA THR A 57 -10.30 -17.48 -8.09
C THR A 57 -9.94 -18.94 -8.30
N PHE A 58 -10.94 -19.80 -8.30
CA PHE A 58 -10.79 -21.21 -8.66
C PHE A 58 -11.53 -21.46 -9.96
N ALA A 59 -10.92 -22.25 -10.85
CA ALA A 59 -11.60 -22.70 -12.05
C ALA A 59 -12.66 -23.72 -11.65
N MET A 60 -13.94 -23.35 -11.76
CA MET A 60 -15.08 -24.23 -11.48
C MET A 60 -15.25 -25.36 -12.52
N GLY A 61 -14.33 -25.46 -13.49
CA GLY A 61 -14.39 -26.43 -14.59
C GLY A 61 -15.42 -26.08 -15.65
N THR A 62 -15.63 -27.01 -16.58
CA THR A 62 -16.73 -26.92 -17.55
C THR A 62 -18.03 -27.31 -16.86
N PRO A 63 -19.10 -26.51 -17.00
CA PRO A 63 -20.39 -26.85 -16.41
C PRO A 63 -20.88 -28.18 -17.00
N LYS A 64 -21.30 -29.11 -16.13
CA LYS A 64 -21.80 -30.43 -16.55
C LYS A 64 -23.13 -30.34 -17.30
N VAL A 65 -23.86 -29.24 -17.14
CA VAL A 65 -25.19 -29.01 -17.73
C VAL A 65 -25.32 -27.61 -18.26
N SER A 66 -26.16 -27.46 -19.30
CA SER A 66 -26.59 -26.17 -19.78
C SER A 66 -27.54 -25.55 -18.76
N LEU A 67 -27.25 -24.33 -18.31
CA LEU A 67 -28.12 -23.60 -17.38
C LEU A 67 -29.42 -23.12 -18.02
N GLU A 68 -29.50 -23.14 -19.35
CA GLU A 68 -30.71 -22.81 -20.10
C GLU A 68 -31.72 -23.96 -20.09
N ASP A 69 -31.24 -25.19 -19.87
CA ASP A 69 -32.07 -26.39 -19.76
C ASP A 69 -32.44 -26.61 -18.29
N LYS A 70 -33.65 -26.19 -17.94
CA LYS A 70 -34.16 -26.28 -16.57
C LYS A 70 -34.29 -27.73 -16.11
N GLU A 71 -34.64 -28.65 -16.99
CA GLU A 71 -34.81 -30.06 -16.62
C GLU A 71 -33.46 -30.69 -16.26
N ALA A 72 -32.41 -30.38 -17.02
CA ALA A 72 -31.05 -30.84 -16.75
C ALA A 72 -30.47 -30.27 -15.44
N VAL A 73 -30.92 -29.09 -15.00
CA VAL A 73 -30.51 -28.51 -13.71
C VAL A 73 -31.21 -29.22 -12.55
N TYR A 74 -32.51 -29.50 -12.67
CA TYR A 74 -33.27 -30.16 -11.61
C TYR A 74 -32.81 -31.60 -11.37
N SER A 75 -32.49 -32.34 -12.43
CA SER A 75 -32.02 -33.72 -12.29
C SER A 75 -30.72 -33.83 -11.48
N ILE A 76 -29.78 -32.90 -11.66
CA ILE A 76 -28.53 -32.88 -10.89
C ILE A 76 -28.76 -32.47 -9.42
N LEU A 77 -29.68 -31.54 -9.18
CA LEU A 77 -30.00 -31.13 -7.81
C LEU A 77 -30.62 -32.30 -7.02
N ASP A 78 -31.54 -33.05 -7.64
CA ASP A 78 -32.18 -34.21 -7.02
C ASP A 78 -31.20 -35.38 -6.78
N GLU A 79 -30.21 -35.57 -7.65
CA GLU A 79 -29.14 -36.57 -7.46
C GLU A 79 -28.19 -36.24 -6.30
N SER A 80 -28.06 -34.95 -5.92
CA SER A 80 -27.13 -34.53 -4.87
C SER A 80 -27.68 -34.63 -3.43
N ASP A 81 -28.97 -34.90 -3.27
CA ASP A 81 -29.68 -35.01 -1.99
C ASP A 81 -29.89 -36.46 -1.50
N GLN A 82 -29.30 -37.47 -2.18
CA GLN A 82 -29.29 -38.88 -1.77
C GLN A 82 -27.93 -39.32 -1.23
#